data_AF-A0A966V9V8-F1
#
_entry.id   AF-A0A966V9V8-F1
#
_cell.length_a   1.000
_cell.length_b   1.000
_cell.length_c   1.000
_cell.angle_alpha   90.00
_cell.angle_beta   90.00
_cell.angle_gamma   90.00
#
_symmetry.space_group_name_H-M   'P 1'
#
loop_
_entity.id
_entity.type
_entity.pdbx_description
1 polymer ?
#
loop_
_entity_poly.entity_id
_entity_poly.type
_entity_poly.pdbx_seq_one_letter_code
_entity_poly.pdbx_strand_id
1 'polypeptide(L)'
;MYFNNPFNHWVIDDFLDVDLANELSKEFIDYNNPNWFCYDNPLEHKKTLNNWYFFPPTTYQFMSILNGSEFLEYISKLTNINDLYPDIGLHGAGWHIHGRGGKLNVHFDYNIHPKLELQRKLNIIIYLTKDWNTSWGGNLEFWSHNKKNNKPKEKIKTIDNVFNRAVIFDTTQNSWHGFPSPLTCPKNVYRKSIAMYYLCKPNQSTDQRKRALYAPFEQQKNNPEILKLIKQRSQ
;
A
#
# COMPACT_ATOMS: atom_id res chain seq x y z
N MET A 1 -9.93 -4.43 -14.51
CA MET A 1 -10.97 -5.32 -13.94
C MET A 1 -11.43 -4.81 -12.59
N TYR A 2 -12.74 -4.87 -12.29
CA TYR A 2 -13.33 -4.52 -10.99
C TYR A 2 -13.76 -5.79 -10.23
N PHE A 3 -13.63 -5.74 -8.91
CA PHE A 3 -14.02 -6.81 -7.98
C PHE A 3 -14.65 -6.19 -6.73
N ASN A 4 -15.65 -6.87 -6.17
CA ASN A 4 -16.37 -6.42 -4.95
C ASN A 4 -16.15 -7.33 -3.73
N ASN A 5 -15.32 -8.38 -3.85
CA ASN A 5 -15.03 -9.34 -2.80
C ASN A 5 -13.51 -9.52 -2.67
N PRO A 6 -12.90 -9.34 -1.48
CA PRO A 6 -13.52 -9.10 -0.16
C PRO A 6 -14.02 -7.67 0.10
N PHE A 7 -13.62 -6.73 -0.75
CA PHE A 7 -14.04 -5.33 -0.75
C PHE A 7 -13.88 -4.78 -2.18
N ASN A 8 -14.40 -3.58 -2.43
CA ASN A 8 -14.29 -2.91 -3.72
C ASN A 8 -12.83 -2.63 -4.08
N HIS A 9 -12.38 -3.22 -5.18
CA HIS A 9 -11.04 -3.00 -5.72
C HIS A 9 -11.00 -3.13 -7.25
N TRP A 10 -10.02 -2.46 -7.84
CA TRP A 10 -9.74 -2.46 -9.26
C TRP A 10 -8.30 -2.92 -9.46
N VAL A 11 -8.11 -3.79 -10.45
CA VAL A 11 -6.79 -4.22 -10.93
C VAL A 11 -6.69 -3.79 -12.39
N ILE A 12 -5.74 -2.92 -12.69
CA ILE A 12 -5.56 -2.32 -14.00
C ILE A 12 -4.15 -2.66 -14.46
N ASP A 13 -4.04 -3.49 -15.48
CA ASP A 13 -2.78 -3.77 -16.17
C ASP A 13 -2.49 -2.67 -17.17
N ASP A 14 -1.21 -2.49 -17.48
CA ASP A 14 -0.73 -1.46 -18.41
C ASP A 14 -1.27 -0.06 -18.07
N PHE A 15 -1.22 0.28 -16.77
CA PHE A 15 -1.85 1.49 -16.23
C PHE A 15 -1.23 2.78 -16.78
N LEU A 16 0.08 2.79 -17.01
CA LEU A 16 0.83 3.91 -17.55
C LEU A 16 1.26 3.63 -18.99
N ASP A 17 1.62 4.69 -19.71
CA ASP A 17 2.51 4.55 -20.85
C ASP A 17 3.77 3.76 -20.43
N VAL A 18 4.18 2.81 -21.28
CA VAL A 18 5.22 1.85 -20.92
C VAL A 18 6.57 2.54 -20.72
N ASP A 19 6.87 3.60 -21.47
CA ASP A 19 8.12 4.34 -21.34
C ASP A 19 8.15 5.15 -20.04
N LEU A 20 7.02 5.75 -19.65
CA LEU A 20 6.87 6.36 -18.34
C LEU A 20 7.07 5.34 -17.21
N ALA A 21 6.44 4.16 -17.28
CA ALA A 21 6.63 3.11 -16.27
C ALA A 21 8.10 2.66 -16.17
N ASN A 22 8.78 2.58 -17.32
CA ASN A 22 10.20 2.22 -17.40
C ASN A 22 11.09 3.28 -16.73
N GLU A 23 10.79 4.54 -16.95
CA GLU A 23 11.51 5.66 -16.37
C GLU A 23 11.32 5.73 -14.86
N LEU A 24 10.07 5.69 -14.39
CA LEU A 24 9.74 5.65 -12.95
C LEU A 24 10.43 4.49 -12.22
N SER A 25 10.52 3.31 -12.85
CA SER A 25 11.24 2.17 -12.28
C SER A 25 12.74 2.43 -12.08
N LYS A 26 13.36 3.16 -13.01
CA LYS A 26 14.80 3.48 -12.99
C LYS A 26 15.14 4.58 -11.99
N GLU A 27 14.22 5.51 -11.74
CA GLU A 27 14.46 6.66 -10.86
C GLU A 27 14.57 6.33 -9.36
N PHE A 28 14.09 5.15 -8.92
CA PHE A 28 14.28 4.72 -7.54
C PHE A 28 15.76 4.82 -7.16
N ILE A 29 16.04 5.57 -6.09
CA ILE A 29 17.39 5.69 -5.53
C ILE A 29 17.94 4.32 -5.12
N ASP A 30 19.27 4.21 -5.02
CA ASP A 30 19.94 2.97 -4.62
C ASP A 30 19.35 2.38 -3.33
N TYR A 31 19.21 1.05 -3.26
CA TYR A 31 18.57 0.38 -2.14
C TYR A 31 19.27 0.66 -0.80
N ASN A 32 20.58 0.94 -0.79
CA ASN A 32 21.36 1.24 0.40
C ASN A 32 21.49 2.74 0.68
N ASN A 33 20.81 3.60 -0.09
CA ASN A 33 20.83 5.03 0.14
C ASN A 33 20.32 5.38 1.55
N PRO A 34 21.01 6.27 2.30
CA PRO A 34 20.64 6.61 3.68
C PRO A 34 19.31 7.38 3.81
N ASN A 35 18.78 7.93 2.71
CA ASN A 35 17.52 8.68 2.73
C ASN A 35 16.28 7.78 2.87
N TRP A 36 16.43 6.45 2.71
CA TRP A 36 15.35 5.52 2.97
C TRP A 36 14.95 5.52 4.45
N PHE A 37 13.67 5.69 4.73
CA PHE A 37 13.14 5.29 6.02
C PHE A 37 13.02 3.76 6.06
N CYS A 38 13.73 3.13 6.99
CA CYS A 38 13.81 1.67 7.08
C CYS A 38 12.90 1.15 8.20
N TYR A 39 11.99 0.26 7.84
CA TYR A 39 11.27 -0.57 8.81
C TYR A 39 11.89 -1.96 8.79
N ASP A 40 12.47 -2.36 9.90
CA ASP A 40 12.99 -3.71 10.10
C ASP A 40 12.55 -4.20 11.48
N ASN A 41 11.44 -4.93 11.49
CA ASN A 41 10.87 -5.52 12.68
C ASN A 41 10.05 -6.76 12.31
N PRO A 42 9.58 -7.56 13.28
CA PRO A 42 8.85 -8.78 12.97
C PRO A 42 7.60 -8.63 12.09
N LEU A 43 6.95 -7.44 12.06
CA LEU A 43 5.72 -7.19 11.30
C LEU A 43 6.00 -6.72 9.87
N GLU A 44 7.15 -6.09 9.63
CA GLU A 44 7.47 -5.48 8.35
C GLU A 44 8.98 -5.37 8.17
N HIS A 45 9.43 -5.71 6.95
CA HIS A 45 10.80 -5.55 6.50
C HIS A 45 10.74 -4.85 5.14
N LYS A 46 10.85 -3.52 5.16
CA LYS A 46 10.64 -2.65 4.00
C LYS A 46 11.37 -1.32 4.14
N LYS A 47 11.59 -0.65 3.01
CA LYS A 47 12.08 0.72 2.95
C LYS A 47 11.07 1.62 2.25
N THR A 48 10.92 2.85 2.72
CA THR A 48 9.98 3.82 2.16
C THR A 48 10.61 5.20 2.06
N LEU A 49 10.15 5.99 1.10
CA LEU A 49 10.53 7.39 0.92
C LEU A 49 9.29 8.18 0.51
N ASN A 50 8.94 9.19 1.32
CA ASN A 50 7.75 10.00 1.14
C ASN A 50 8.05 11.52 1.18
N ASN A 51 9.32 11.89 1.00
CA ASN A 51 9.75 13.27 1.00
C ASN A 51 10.00 13.73 -0.45
N TRP A 52 9.18 14.69 -0.88
CA TRP A 52 9.20 15.27 -2.22
C TRP A 52 10.57 15.76 -2.68
N TYR A 53 11.41 16.24 -1.76
CA TYR A 53 12.74 16.74 -2.08
C TYR A 53 13.65 15.69 -2.74
N PHE A 54 13.44 14.41 -2.43
CA PHE A 54 14.29 13.32 -2.92
C PHE A 54 13.74 12.63 -4.18
N PHE A 55 12.56 13.02 -4.67
CA PHE A 55 12.03 12.45 -5.90
C PHE A 55 12.68 13.10 -7.13
N PRO A 56 13.23 12.31 -8.06
CA PRO A 56 13.70 12.83 -9.34
C PRO A 56 12.55 13.37 -10.20
N PRO A 57 12.87 14.11 -11.29
CA PRO A 57 11.87 14.89 -12.03
C PRO A 57 10.65 14.11 -12.50
N THR A 58 10.82 12.90 -13.05
CA THR A 58 9.70 12.15 -13.63
C THR A 58 8.77 11.63 -12.56
N THR A 59 9.31 11.12 -11.45
CA THR A 59 8.55 10.72 -10.26
C THR A 59 7.85 11.91 -9.63
N TYR A 60 8.53 13.05 -9.49
CA TYR A 60 7.92 14.26 -8.92
C TYR A 60 6.72 14.70 -9.76
N GLN A 61 6.88 14.80 -11.09
CA GLN A 61 5.81 15.17 -12.01
C GLN A 61 4.66 14.15 -11.96
N PHE A 62 4.97 12.87 -12.01
CA PHE A 62 3.97 11.81 -11.97
C PHE A 62 3.17 11.82 -10.66
N MET A 63 3.82 11.90 -9.51
CA MET A 63 3.13 12.01 -8.22
C MET A 63 2.34 13.31 -8.11
N SER A 64 2.79 14.40 -8.73
CA SER A 64 2.03 15.66 -8.81
C SER A 64 0.75 15.48 -9.62
N ILE A 65 0.80 14.77 -10.74
CA ILE A 65 -0.38 14.40 -11.55
C ILE A 65 -1.36 13.56 -10.72
N LEU A 66 -0.87 12.56 -9.97
CA LEU A 66 -1.71 11.73 -9.11
C LEU A 66 -2.38 12.50 -7.97
N ASN A 67 -1.86 13.67 -7.59
CA ASN A 67 -2.50 14.60 -6.65
C ASN A 67 -3.33 15.71 -7.35
N GLY A 68 -3.30 15.77 -8.67
CA GLY A 68 -3.95 16.81 -9.47
C GLY A 68 -5.45 16.59 -9.65
N SER A 69 -6.18 17.67 -9.94
CA SER A 69 -7.65 17.65 -10.10
C SER A 69 -8.12 16.71 -11.21
N GLU A 70 -7.41 16.63 -12.34
CA GLU A 70 -7.76 15.73 -13.44
C GLU A 70 -7.72 14.26 -13.03
N PHE A 71 -6.69 13.86 -12.28
CA PHE A 71 -6.60 12.49 -11.76
C PHE A 71 -7.65 12.22 -10.69
N LEU A 72 -7.93 13.20 -9.82
CA LEU A 72 -9.00 13.10 -8.83
C LEU A 72 -10.37 12.92 -9.50
N GLU A 73 -10.65 13.63 -10.59
CA GLU A 73 -11.88 13.46 -11.35
C GLU A 73 -11.94 12.06 -11.99
N TYR A 74 -10.84 11.60 -12.58
CA TYR A 74 -10.74 10.25 -13.15
C TYR A 74 -11.01 9.17 -12.08
N ILE A 75 -10.34 9.21 -10.93
CA ILE A 75 -10.49 8.18 -9.91
C ILE A 75 -11.88 8.27 -9.24
N SER A 76 -12.45 9.47 -9.12
CA SER A 76 -13.82 9.65 -8.63
C SER A 76 -14.83 8.97 -9.55
N LYS A 77 -14.73 9.18 -10.87
CA LYS A 77 -15.58 8.51 -11.88
C LYS A 77 -15.39 6.99 -11.88
N LEU A 78 -14.14 6.53 -11.84
CA LEU A 78 -13.81 5.10 -11.85
C LEU A 78 -14.40 4.36 -10.65
N THR A 79 -14.37 4.98 -9.47
CA THR A 79 -14.77 4.36 -8.21
C THR A 79 -16.18 4.71 -7.76
N ASN A 80 -16.83 5.66 -8.45
CA ASN A 80 -18.10 6.27 -8.05
C ASN A 80 -18.06 6.86 -6.62
N ILE A 81 -16.93 7.46 -6.25
CA ILE A 81 -16.71 8.13 -4.97
C ILE A 81 -16.37 9.59 -5.25
N ASN A 82 -17.21 10.50 -4.77
CA ASN A 82 -17.02 11.94 -4.97
C ASN A 82 -16.30 12.57 -3.76
N ASP A 83 -15.95 13.86 -3.89
CA ASP A 83 -15.34 14.68 -2.84
C ASP A 83 -14.05 14.09 -2.26
N LEU A 84 -13.20 13.57 -3.16
CA LEU A 84 -11.88 13.05 -2.82
C LEU A 84 -10.86 14.18 -2.72
N TYR A 85 -10.04 14.11 -1.68
CA TYR A 85 -8.91 14.99 -1.43
C TYR A 85 -7.61 14.18 -1.52
N PRO A 86 -6.59 14.65 -2.22
CA PRO A 86 -5.30 13.98 -2.28
C PRO A 86 -4.54 14.17 -0.95
N ASP A 87 -3.80 13.15 -0.51
CA ASP A 87 -2.80 13.32 0.54
C ASP A 87 -1.46 13.80 -0.02
N ILE A 88 -1.36 15.12 -0.24
CA ILE A 88 -0.15 15.78 -0.76
C ILE A 88 1.05 15.58 0.20
N GLY A 89 0.79 15.36 1.49
CA GLY A 89 1.84 15.12 2.50
C GLY A 89 2.44 13.72 2.46
N LEU A 90 1.90 12.82 1.63
CA LEU A 90 2.34 11.45 1.45
C LEU A 90 2.43 10.67 2.77
N HIS A 91 1.44 10.78 3.65
CA HIS A 91 1.46 10.12 4.95
C HIS A 91 1.30 8.60 4.80
N GLY A 92 2.44 7.90 4.84
CA GLY A 92 2.56 6.47 4.60
C GLY A 92 2.54 6.08 3.11
N ALA A 93 2.54 7.06 2.21
CA ALA A 93 2.55 6.93 0.76
C ALA A 93 3.97 7.14 0.19
N GLY A 94 4.11 7.31 -1.11
CA GLY A 94 5.38 7.57 -1.81
C GLY A 94 5.99 6.29 -2.39
N TRP A 95 7.33 6.22 -2.38
CA TRP A 95 8.05 5.02 -2.81
C TRP A 95 8.10 3.97 -1.72
N HIS A 96 7.90 2.71 -2.14
CA HIS A 96 8.10 1.53 -1.32
C HIS A 96 9.01 0.56 -2.06
N ILE A 97 10.04 0.06 -1.37
CA ILE A 97 10.99 -0.91 -1.93
C ILE A 97 11.29 -2.03 -0.94
N HIS A 98 11.36 -3.26 -1.45
CA HIS A 98 11.60 -4.46 -0.66
C HIS A 98 12.61 -5.36 -1.36
N GLY A 99 13.66 -5.76 -0.66
CA GLY A 99 14.59 -6.81 -1.11
C GLY A 99 14.19 -8.20 -0.64
N ARG A 100 15.06 -9.17 -0.88
CA ARG A 100 14.93 -10.54 -0.37
C ARG A 100 14.66 -10.56 1.15
N GLY A 101 13.70 -11.37 1.58
CA GLY A 101 13.23 -11.44 2.95
C GLY A 101 12.29 -10.30 3.35
N GLY A 102 12.05 -9.34 2.46
CA GLY A 102 11.08 -8.26 2.68
C GLY A 102 9.67 -8.82 2.85
N LYS A 103 8.86 -8.17 3.68
CA LYS A 103 7.48 -8.58 3.95
C LYS A 103 6.68 -7.43 4.55
N LEU A 104 5.37 -7.56 4.48
CA LEU A 104 4.45 -6.72 5.25
C LEU A 104 3.29 -7.59 5.73
N ASN A 105 3.21 -7.77 7.05
CA ASN A 105 2.12 -8.49 7.68
C ASN A 105 0.76 -7.95 7.23
N VAL A 106 -0.25 -8.82 7.26
CA VAL A 106 -1.63 -8.41 6.99
C VAL A 106 -2.02 -7.32 7.99
N HIS A 107 -2.48 -6.21 7.48
CA HIS A 107 -2.81 -5.02 8.25
C HIS A 107 -4.07 -4.36 7.71
N PHE A 108 -4.64 -3.51 8.55
CA PHE A 108 -5.72 -2.61 8.18
C PHE A 108 -5.20 -1.20 8.43
N ASP A 109 -5.06 -0.43 7.36
CA ASP A 109 -4.53 0.94 7.37
C ASP A 109 -5.22 1.85 8.39
N TYR A 110 -4.58 2.96 8.77
CA TYR A 110 -5.26 4.01 9.53
C TYR A 110 -6.54 4.46 8.80
N ASN A 111 -7.58 4.81 9.56
CA ASN A 111 -8.82 5.30 8.98
C ASN A 111 -8.88 6.83 8.97
N ILE A 112 -8.41 7.51 10.02
CA ILE A 112 -8.32 8.98 10.07
C ILE A 112 -6.87 9.43 9.92
N HIS A 113 -6.63 10.34 8.98
CA HIS A 113 -5.31 10.93 8.78
C HIS A 113 -4.94 11.82 9.99
N PRO A 114 -3.79 11.61 10.65
CA PRO A 114 -3.50 12.18 11.97
C PRO A 114 -3.25 13.70 12.03
N LYS A 115 -3.04 14.34 10.86
CA LYS A 115 -2.89 15.81 10.75
C LYS A 115 -4.09 16.49 10.09
N LEU A 116 -4.56 15.95 8.97
CA LEU A 116 -5.66 16.49 8.18
C LEU A 116 -7.06 16.18 8.76
N GLU A 117 -7.17 15.21 9.67
CA GLU A 117 -8.44 14.74 10.24
C GLU A 117 -9.49 14.31 9.20
N LEU A 118 -9.04 13.99 7.99
CA LEU A 118 -9.84 13.39 6.93
C LEU A 118 -9.79 11.86 7.01
N GLN A 119 -10.85 11.20 6.52
CA GLN A 119 -10.89 9.74 6.44
C GLN A 119 -10.13 9.27 5.21
N ARG A 120 -9.24 8.28 5.34
CA ARG A 120 -8.63 7.59 4.21
C ARG A 120 -9.69 6.74 3.50
N LYS A 121 -9.87 7.00 2.22
CA LYS A 121 -10.96 6.44 1.42
C LYS A 121 -10.48 5.46 0.35
N LEU A 122 -9.42 5.83 -0.38
CA LEU A 122 -8.86 5.00 -1.42
C LEU A 122 -7.35 4.90 -1.30
N ASN A 123 -6.85 3.71 -1.62
CA ASN A 123 -5.45 3.48 -1.92
C ASN A 123 -5.29 3.21 -3.41
N ILE A 124 -4.20 3.71 -4.00
CA ILE A 124 -3.64 3.19 -5.24
C ILE A 124 -2.21 2.70 -4.98
N ILE A 125 -1.89 1.51 -5.50
CA ILE A 125 -0.54 0.93 -5.50
C ILE A 125 -0.17 0.61 -6.94
N ILE A 126 0.97 1.12 -7.41
CA ILE A 126 1.45 0.93 -8.78
C ILE A 126 2.77 0.16 -8.72
N TYR A 127 2.81 -0.99 -9.39
CA TYR A 127 3.96 -1.89 -9.38
C TYR A 127 4.95 -1.57 -10.50
N LEU A 128 6.24 -1.45 -10.15
CA LEU A 128 7.27 -0.92 -11.05
C LEU A 128 8.50 -1.85 -11.16
N THR A 129 8.40 -3.11 -10.73
CA THR A 129 9.47 -4.09 -10.97
C THR A 129 9.21 -4.87 -12.24
N LYS A 130 10.07 -4.68 -13.25
CA LYS A 130 10.05 -5.49 -14.48
C LYS A 130 10.36 -6.94 -14.19
N ASP A 131 9.78 -7.81 -15.02
CA ASP A 131 10.08 -9.25 -15.07
C ASP A 131 10.02 -9.93 -13.69
N TRP A 132 9.08 -9.48 -12.84
CA TRP A 132 8.88 -10.08 -11.53
C TRP A 132 8.44 -11.53 -11.69
N ASN A 133 9.26 -12.47 -11.23
CA ASN A 133 8.88 -13.87 -11.21
C ASN A 133 7.93 -14.12 -10.03
N THR A 134 6.72 -14.58 -10.32
CA THR A 134 5.67 -14.83 -9.32
C THR A 134 6.07 -15.86 -8.27
N SER A 135 6.99 -16.78 -8.57
CA SER A 135 7.53 -17.72 -7.58
C SER A 135 8.34 -17.05 -6.46
N TRP A 136 8.74 -15.78 -6.63
CA TRP A 136 9.42 -15.01 -5.58
C TRP A 136 8.49 -14.50 -4.48
N GLY A 137 7.17 -14.70 -4.63
CA GLY A 137 6.15 -14.17 -3.74
C GLY A 137 5.95 -12.66 -3.89
N GLY A 138 5.49 -12.00 -2.83
CA GLY A 138 5.28 -10.55 -2.81
C GLY A 138 3.96 -10.07 -3.42
N ASN A 139 3.08 -11.00 -3.76
CA ASN A 139 1.73 -10.76 -4.23
C ASN A 139 0.93 -10.08 -3.12
N LEU A 140 0.13 -9.08 -3.46
CA LEU A 140 -0.78 -8.45 -2.53
C LEU A 140 -1.93 -9.39 -2.22
N GLU A 141 -2.10 -9.70 -0.94
CA GLU A 141 -3.16 -10.55 -0.44
C GLU A 141 -4.27 -9.67 0.15
N PHE A 142 -5.52 -9.94 -0.21
CA PHE A 142 -6.70 -9.37 0.42
C PHE A 142 -7.44 -10.41 1.24
N TRP A 143 -7.77 -10.04 2.47
CA TRP A 143 -8.33 -10.93 3.47
C TRP A 143 -9.74 -10.48 3.88
N SER A 144 -10.61 -11.43 4.16
CA SER A 144 -11.92 -11.16 4.75
C SER A 144 -11.79 -10.70 6.21
N HIS A 145 -12.78 -9.94 6.68
CA HIS A 145 -12.80 -9.41 8.05
C HIS A 145 -13.64 -10.29 8.99
N ASN A 146 -13.12 -10.59 10.18
CA ASN A 146 -13.85 -11.23 11.26
C ASN A 146 -14.45 -10.19 12.22
N LYS A 147 -15.77 -9.99 12.13
CA LYS A 147 -16.51 -9.03 12.96
C LYS A 147 -16.45 -9.31 14.46
N LYS A 148 -16.22 -10.57 14.87
CA LYS A 148 -16.22 -10.95 16.31
C LYS A 148 -14.99 -10.45 17.05
N ASN A 149 -13.85 -10.34 16.37
CA ASN A 149 -12.58 -10.01 17.00
C ASN A 149 -11.78 -8.92 16.27
N ASN A 150 -12.37 -8.29 15.24
CA ASN A 150 -11.77 -7.23 14.46
C ASN A 150 -10.39 -7.59 13.88
N LYS A 151 -10.29 -8.78 13.26
CA LYS A 151 -9.05 -9.34 12.67
C LYS A 151 -9.31 -9.91 11.28
N PRO A 152 -8.28 -10.10 10.44
CA PRO A 152 -8.43 -10.83 9.19
C PRO A 152 -8.79 -12.31 9.47
N LYS A 153 -9.59 -12.91 8.59
CA LYS A 153 -10.08 -14.30 8.71
C LYS A 153 -9.44 -15.22 7.67
N GLU A 154 -9.79 -15.02 6.40
CA GLU A 154 -9.40 -15.89 5.29
C GLU A 154 -8.84 -15.05 4.14
N LYS A 155 -7.81 -15.54 3.46
CA LYS A 155 -7.30 -14.93 2.23
C LYS A 155 -8.30 -15.19 1.10
N ILE A 156 -8.85 -14.12 0.54
CA ILE A 156 -9.90 -14.20 -0.49
C ILE A 156 -9.32 -13.93 -1.89
N LYS A 157 -8.34 -13.03 -1.99
CA LYS A 157 -7.75 -12.63 -3.26
C LYS A 157 -6.24 -12.50 -3.13
N THR A 158 -5.55 -12.87 -4.20
CA THR A 158 -4.12 -12.61 -4.40
C THR A 158 -3.98 -11.83 -5.71
N ILE A 159 -3.15 -10.79 -5.69
CA ILE A 159 -2.84 -9.96 -6.86
C ILE A 159 -1.34 -9.94 -7.06
N ASP A 160 -0.92 -10.46 -8.22
CA ASP A 160 0.49 -10.56 -8.57
C ASP A 160 1.12 -9.18 -8.78
N ASN A 161 2.38 -9.05 -8.37
CA ASN A 161 3.23 -7.87 -8.57
C ASN A 161 3.70 -7.77 -10.03
N VAL A 162 2.77 -7.59 -10.95
CA VAL A 162 3.03 -7.44 -12.38
C VAL A 162 3.50 -6.02 -12.66
N PHE A 163 4.52 -5.86 -13.51
CA PHE A 163 5.00 -4.55 -13.91
C PHE A 163 3.89 -3.71 -14.55
N ASN A 164 3.83 -2.42 -14.23
CA ASN A 164 2.82 -1.47 -14.71
C ASN A 164 1.37 -1.81 -14.34
N ARG A 165 1.17 -2.65 -13.31
CA ARG A 165 -0.14 -2.90 -12.72
C ARG A 165 -0.44 -1.88 -11.62
N ALA A 166 -1.60 -1.25 -11.71
CA ALA A 166 -2.19 -0.48 -10.62
C ALA A 166 -3.27 -1.30 -9.90
N VAL A 167 -3.28 -1.22 -8.58
CA VAL A 167 -4.34 -1.75 -7.73
C VAL A 167 -4.95 -0.60 -6.93
N ILE A 168 -6.25 -0.37 -7.12
CA ILE A 168 -7.02 0.65 -6.40
C ILE A 168 -8.00 -0.07 -5.47
N PHE A 169 -8.16 0.36 -4.23
CA PHE A 169 -9.14 -0.26 -3.33
C PHE A 169 -9.69 0.69 -2.27
N ASP A 170 -10.95 0.45 -1.88
CA ASP A 170 -11.66 1.19 -0.84
C ASP A 170 -11.20 0.74 0.54
N THR A 171 -10.65 1.67 1.32
CA THR A 171 -10.10 1.38 2.66
C THR A 171 -11.16 1.34 3.75
N THR A 172 -12.39 1.77 3.47
CA THR A 172 -13.46 1.87 4.47
C THR A 172 -14.25 0.57 4.68
N GLN A 173 -13.94 -0.46 3.89
CA GLN A 173 -14.65 -1.74 3.87
C GLN A 173 -13.93 -2.86 4.63
N ASN A 174 -13.26 -2.52 5.74
CA ASN A 174 -12.43 -3.45 6.51
C ASN A 174 -11.35 -4.13 5.65
N SER A 175 -10.64 -3.32 4.86
CA SER A 175 -9.78 -3.77 3.78
C SER A 175 -8.45 -4.35 4.30
N TRP A 176 -8.50 -5.54 4.92
CA TRP A 176 -7.31 -6.23 5.39
C TRP A 176 -6.44 -6.67 4.22
N HIS A 177 -5.19 -6.24 4.22
CA HIS A 177 -4.27 -6.53 3.13
C HIS A 177 -2.81 -6.61 3.59
N GLY A 178 -1.97 -7.22 2.77
CA GLY A 178 -0.52 -7.32 3.01
C GLY A 178 0.14 -8.28 2.03
N PHE A 179 1.41 -8.56 2.24
CA PHE A 179 2.12 -9.67 1.58
C PHE A 179 3.04 -10.29 2.65
N PRO A 180 2.46 -11.13 3.53
CA PRO A 180 3.10 -11.48 4.78
C PRO A 180 4.23 -12.52 4.64
N SER A 181 4.21 -13.31 3.55
CA SER A 181 5.28 -14.25 3.22
C SER A 181 6.55 -13.50 2.77
N PRO A 182 7.72 -13.78 3.36
CA PRO A 182 8.98 -13.16 2.98
C PRO A 182 9.33 -13.38 1.50
N LEU A 183 9.82 -12.34 0.83
CA LEU A 183 10.27 -12.42 -0.57
C LEU A 183 11.45 -13.39 -0.73
N THR A 184 11.42 -14.21 -1.77
CA THR A 184 12.51 -15.13 -2.12
C THR A 184 13.31 -14.68 -3.36
N CYS A 185 13.10 -13.44 -3.80
CA CYS A 185 13.78 -12.87 -4.96
C CYS A 185 15.32 -12.82 -4.80
N PRO A 186 16.09 -12.76 -5.89
CA PRO A 186 17.54 -12.58 -5.84
C PRO A 186 17.96 -11.31 -5.07
N LYS A 187 19.21 -11.29 -4.57
CA LYS A 187 19.73 -10.22 -3.68
C LYS A 187 19.59 -8.80 -4.24
N ASN A 188 19.73 -8.65 -5.57
CA ASN A 188 19.73 -7.36 -6.26
C ASN A 188 18.44 -7.11 -7.05
N VAL A 189 17.40 -7.90 -6.80
CA VAL A 189 16.07 -7.72 -7.38
C VAL A 189 15.15 -7.22 -6.28
N TYR A 190 14.45 -6.13 -6.55
CA TYR A 190 13.64 -5.43 -5.56
C TYR A 190 12.20 -5.29 -6.02
N ARG A 191 11.24 -5.54 -5.12
CA ARG A 191 9.83 -5.21 -5.31
C ARG A 191 9.64 -3.71 -5.09
N LYS A 192 9.42 -2.96 -6.17
CA LYS A 192 9.23 -1.51 -6.22
C LYS A 192 7.77 -1.19 -6.45
N SER A 193 7.25 -0.24 -5.68
CA SER A 193 5.91 0.30 -5.92
C SER A 193 5.81 1.77 -5.51
N ILE A 194 4.96 2.51 -6.21
CA ILE A 194 4.44 3.81 -5.76
C ILE A 194 3.10 3.57 -5.07
N ALA A 195 2.88 4.18 -3.91
CA ALA A 195 1.57 4.21 -3.26
C ALA A 195 1.09 5.65 -3.09
N MET A 196 -0.19 5.91 -3.35
CA MET A 196 -0.83 7.21 -3.13
C MET A 196 -2.20 6.99 -2.49
N TYR A 197 -2.64 7.93 -1.64
CA TYR A 197 -3.88 7.81 -0.88
C TYR A 197 -4.79 9.01 -1.09
N TYR A 198 -6.09 8.72 -1.13
CA TYR A 198 -7.14 9.71 -1.29
C TYR A 198 -8.07 9.67 -0.10
N LEU A 199 -8.42 10.85 0.38
CA LEU A 199 -9.13 11.10 1.61
C LEU A 199 -10.53 11.66 1.30
N CYS A 200 -11.47 11.50 2.22
CA CYS A 200 -12.77 12.14 2.17
C CYS A 200 -13.13 12.72 3.55
N LYS A 201 -14.16 13.55 3.61
CA LYS A 201 -14.67 14.03 4.91
C LYS A 201 -15.21 12.84 5.72
N PRO A 202 -14.82 12.70 6.99
CA PRO A 202 -15.42 11.69 7.85
C PRO A 202 -16.88 12.03 8.13
N ASN A 203 -17.68 11.00 8.41
CA ASN A 203 -19.06 11.14 8.90
C ASN A 203 -19.15 10.72 10.38
N GLN A 204 -20.31 10.93 11.01
CA GLN A 204 -20.51 10.62 12.44
C GLN A 204 -20.25 9.16 12.83
N SER A 205 -20.44 8.22 11.90
CA SER A 205 -20.21 6.78 12.13
C SER A 205 -18.78 6.31 11.85
N THR A 206 -17.89 7.22 11.46
CA THR A 206 -16.53 6.89 11.03
C THR A 206 -15.67 6.47 12.22
N ASP A 207 -15.03 5.30 12.11
CA ASP A 207 -14.00 4.84 13.06
C ASP A 207 -12.86 5.87 13.16
N GLN A 208 -12.59 6.37 14.36
CA GLN A 208 -11.60 7.44 14.59
C GLN A 208 -10.16 6.93 14.67
N ARG A 209 -9.91 5.68 14.30
CA ARG A 209 -8.58 5.06 14.35
C ARG A 209 -7.55 5.79 13.49
N LYS A 210 -6.52 6.35 14.14
CA LYS A 210 -5.39 7.05 13.51
C LYS A 210 -4.15 6.18 13.25
N ARG A 211 -4.18 4.91 13.66
CA ARG A 211 -3.07 3.95 13.49
C ARG A 211 -3.50 2.67 12.79
N ALA A 212 -2.58 2.07 12.05
CA ALA A 212 -2.84 0.78 11.41
C ALA A 212 -2.98 -0.34 12.47
N LEU A 213 -3.90 -1.27 12.23
CA LEU A 213 -3.97 -2.53 12.96
C LEU A 213 -3.13 -3.56 12.21
N TYR A 214 -2.44 -4.43 12.94
CA TYR A 214 -1.67 -5.53 12.36
C TYR A 214 -2.20 -6.88 12.85
N ALA A 215 -2.09 -7.88 11.99
CA ALA A 215 -2.34 -9.27 12.34
C ALA A 215 -1.03 -10.07 12.35
N PRO A 216 -0.86 -11.01 13.29
CA PRO A 216 0.27 -11.93 13.26
C PRO A 216 0.10 -12.92 12.10
N PHE A 217 1.22 -13.31 11.49
CA PHE A 217 1.25 -14.29 10.41
C PHE A 217 1.88 -15.61 10.86
N GLU A 218 1.25 -16.73 10.49
CA GLU A 218 1.72 -18.10 10.77
C GLU A 218 2.28 -18.29 12.19
N GLN A 219 3.59 -18.53 12.32
CA GLN A 219 4.30 -18.83 13.56
C GLN A 219 4.20 -17.69 14.61
N GLN A 220 3.84 -16.48 14.19
CA GLN A 220 3.67 -15.34 15.08
C GLN A 220 2.38 -15.40 15.93
N LYS A 221 1.38 -16.20 15.54
CA LYS A 221 0.03 -16.18 16.14
C LYS A 221 0.02 -16.42 17.64
N ASN A 222 0.95 -17.24 18.14
CA ASN A 222 1.05 -17.62 19.55
C ASN A 222 2.26 -16.99 20.25
N ASN A 223 2.98 -16.08 19.60
CA ASN A 223 4.16 -15.46 20.18
C ASN A 223 3.76 -14.22 21.01
N PRO A 224 3.94 -14.23 22.35
CA PRO A 224 3.46 -13.17 23.22
C PRO A 224 4.13 -11.81 22.96
N GLU A 225 5.42 -11.80 22.60
CA GLU A 225 6.15 -10.55 22.30
C GLU A 225 5.65 -9.91 21.01
N ILE A 226 5.33 -10.72 19.99
CA ILE A 226 4.74 -10.21 18.75
C ILE A 226 3.34 -9.66 18.98
N LEU A 227 2.52 -10.33 19.79
CA LEU A 227 1.18 -9.85 20.13
C LEU A 227 1.24 -8.54 20.93
N LYS A 228 2.22 -8.40 21.83
CA LYS A 228 2.48 -7.15 22.56
C LYS A 228 2.91 -6.02 21.63
N LEU A 229 3.84 -6.29 20.69
CA LEU A 229 4.27 -5.33 19.68
C LEU A 229 3.10 -4.86 18.80
N ILE A 230 2.25 -5.78 18.33
CA ILE A 230 1.05 -5.45 17.55
C ILE A 230 0.13 -4.52 18.35
N LYS A 231 -0.09 -4.81 19.64
CA LYS A 231 -0.92 -3.96 20.51
C LYS A 231 -0.34 -2.55 20.62
N GLN A 232 0.97 -2.41 20.85
CA GLN A 232 1.64 -1.11 20.95
C GLN A 232 1.58 -0.31 19.64
N ARG A 233 1.71 -0.99 18.49
CA ARG A 233 1.61 -0.37 17.16
C ARG A 233 0.20 0.13 16.84
N SER A 234 -0.82 -0.48 17.45
CA SER A 234 -2.24 -0.22 17.20
C SER A 234 -2.87 0.79 18.16
N GLN A 235 -2.17 1.20 19.23
CA GLN A 235 -2.62 2.16 20.25
C GLN A 235 -2.23 3.58 19.94
#